data_AF-A0A3B8QX35-F1
#
_entry.id   AF-A0A3B8QX35-F1
#
_cell.length_a   1.000
_cell.length_b   1.000
_cell.length_c   1.000
_cell.angle_alpha   90.00
_cell.angle_beta   90.00
_cell.angle_gamma   90.00
#
_symmetry.space_group_name_H-M   'P 1'
#
loop_
_entity.id
_entity.type
_entity.pdbx_description
1 polymer ?
#
loop_
_entity_poly.entity_id
_entity_poly.type
_entity_poly.pdbx_seq_one_letter_code
_entity_poly.pdbx_strand_id
1 'polypeptide(L)' 'MNRQAVKHLIIGGGIIGCSIAYHLTRNGEKDVTLLERANLTEGATWHAAGLVGQLRSSRNTT' A
#
# COMPACT_ATOMS: atom_id res chain seq x y z
N MET A 1 -23.74 16.03 4.34
CA MET A 1 -22.56 15.16 4.14
C MET A 1 -22.64 14.56 2.75
N ASN A 2 -21.66 14.84 1.89
CA ASN A 2 -21.64 14.27 0.54
C ASN A 2 -21.11 12.83 0.63
N ARG A 3 -21.85 11.84 0.13
CA ARG A 3 -21.37 10.46 0.06
C ARG A 3 -20.36 10.36 -1.08
N GLN A 4 -19.08 10.16 -0.76
CA GLN A 4 -18.07 9.78 -1.73
C GLN A 4 -18.13 8.26 -1.89
N ALA A 5 -18.40 7.80 -3.11
CA ALA A 5 -18.27 6.39 -3.45
C ALA A 5 -16.78 6.08 -3.65
N VAL A 6 -16.28 5.03 -2.99
CA VAL A 6 -14.89 4.60 -3.09
C VAL A 6 -14.87 3.23 -3.76
N LYS A 7 -14.11 3.08 -4.83
CA LYS A 7 -13.96 1.79 -5.53
C LYS A 7 -12.90 0.91 -4.85
N HIS A 8 -11.80 1.53 -4.42
CA HIS A 8 -10.70 0.84 -3.74
C HIS A 8 -10.35 1.58 -2.45
N LEU A 9 -10.56 0.92 -1.31
CA LEU A 9 -10.17 1.43 0.01
C LEU A 9 -8.98 0.63 0.54
N ILE A 10 -7.87 1.33 0.78
CA ILE A 10 -6.62 0.77 1.30
C ILE A 10 -6.48 1.22 2.75
N ILE A 11 -6.36 0.26 3.67
CA ILE A 11 -6.18 0.53 5.10
C ILE A 11 -4.72 0.25 5.46
N GLY A 12 -3.97 1.31 5.76
CA GLY A 12 -2.54 1.30 6.07
C GLY A 12 -1.70 2.03 5.03
N GLY A 13 -1.00 3.07 5.47
CA GLY A 13 -0.07 3.92 4.72
C GLY A 13 1.40 3.53 4.88
N GLY A 14 1.67 2.24 5.14
CA GLY A 14 3.00 1.66 5.03
C GLY A 14 3.40 1.41 3.56
N ILE A 15 4.62 0.91 3.33
CA ILE A 15 5.17 0.73 1.98
C ILE A 15 4.29 -0.15 1.07
N ILE A 16 3.64 -1.17 1.63
CA ILE A 16 2.74 -2.05 0.87
C ILE A 16 1.47 -1.30 0.43
N GLY A 17 0.82 -0.57 1.33
CA GLY A 17 -0.41 0.16 1.01
C GLY A 17 -0.16 1.29 0.00
N CYS A 18 0.94 2.03 0.17
CA CYS A 18 1.37 3.05 -0.79
C CYS A 18 1.70 2.43 -2.17
N SER A 19 2.36 1.27 -2.20
CA SER A 19 2.66 0.55 -3.44
C SER A 19 1.38 0.12 -4.16
N ILE A 20 0.40 -0.44 -3.44
CA ILE A 20 -0.91 -0.81 -4.01
C ILE A 20 -1.61 0.42 -4.59
N ALA A 21 -1.70 1.52 -3.82
CA ALA A 21 -2.33 2.76 -4.28
C ALA A 21 -1.66 3.30 -5.55
N TYR A 22 -0.33 3.35 -5.57
CA TYR A 22 0.47 3.77 -6.72
C TYR A 22 0.20 2.90 -7.94
N HIS A 23 0.23 1.57 -7.81
CA HIS A 23 0.03 0.67 -8.94
C HIS A 23 -1.41 0.67 -9.47
N LEU A 24 -2.41 0.79 -8.59
CA LEU A 24 -3.81 0.94 -9.01
C LEU A 24 -4.00 2.22 -9.82
N THR A 25 -3.59 3.36 -9.27
CA THR A 25 -3.72 4.66 -9.94
C THR A 25 -2.93 4.73 -11.24
N ARG A 26 -1.70 4.17 -11.27
CA ARG A 26 -0.89 4.07 -12.49
C ARG A 26 -1.54 3.20 -13.57
N ASN A 27 -2.29 2.18 -13.18
CA ASN A 27 -3.04 1.31 -14.10
C ASN A 27 -4.38 1.94 -14.54
N GLY A 28 -4.67 3.19 -14.16
CA GLY A 28 -5.86 3.92 -14.58
C GLY A 28 -7.07 3.76 -13.66
N GLU A 29 -6.92 3.09 -12.52
CA GLU A 29 -8.00 2.99 -11.54
C GLU A 29 -8.31 4.36 -10.92
N LYS A 30 -9.60 4.66 -10.82
CA LYS A 30 -10.15 5.86 -10.18
C LYS A 30 -10.74 5.51 -8.80
N ASP A 31 -11.02 6.53 -8.00
CA ASP A 31 -11.65 6.39 -6.68
C ASP A 31 -10.87 5.47 -5.73
N VAL A 32 -9.54 5.65 -5.73
CA VAL A 32 -8.60 4.97 -4.82
C VAL A 32 -8.37 5.85 -3.60
N THR A 33 -8.78 5.36 -2.42
CA THR A 33 -8.58 6.06 -1.15
C THR A 33 -7.66 5.25 -0.26
N LEU A 34 -6.64 5.89 0.30
CA LEU A 34 -5.76 5.32 1.32
C LEU A 34 -6.02 6.00 2.65
N LEU A 35 -6.25 5.20 3.69
CA LEU A 35 -6.40 5.66 5.07
C LEU A 35 -5.25 5.16 5.93
N GLU A 36 -4.60 6.06 6.63
CA GLU A 36 -3.57 5.77 7.63
C GLU A 36 -4.01 6.39 8.96
N ARG A 37 -3.73 5.69 10.06
CA ARG A 37 -4.05 6.13 11.42
C ARG A 37 -3.17 7.30 11.85
N ALA A 38 -1.90 7.29 11.46
CA ALA A 38 -0.89 8.28 11.83
C ALA A 38 -0.27 8.93 10.58
N ASN A 39 1.03 9.22 10.59
CA ASN A 39 1.72 9.67 9.37
C ASN A 39 2.04 8.48 8.45
N LEU A 40 2.22 8.77 7.16
CA LEU A 40 2.67 7.78 6.20
C LEU A 40 3.98 7.15 6.69
N THR A 41 4.11 5.83 6.51
CA THR A 41 5.28 5.02 6.89
C THR A 41 5.54 4.83 8.38
N GLU A 42 4.76 5.44 9.29
CA GLU A 42 5.00 5.46 10.75
C GLU A 42 4.91 4.08 11.45
N GLY A 43 4.46 3.04 10.73
CA GLY A 43 4.52 1.65 11.19
C GLY A 43 5.91 0.99 11.04
N ALA A 44 5.93 -0.27 10.60
CA ALA A 44 7.19 -1.01 10.39
C ALA A 44 8.09 -0.42 9.28
N THR A 45 7.53 0.40 8.39
CA THR A 45 8.25 0.92 7.23
C THR A 45 9.36 1.90 7.62
N TRP A 46 9.12 2.86 8.52
CA TRP A 46 10.15 3.86 8.84
C TRP A 46 11.38 3.28 9.55
N HIS A 47 11.18 2.21 10.33
CA HIS A 47 12.26 1.53 11.05
C HIS A 47 13.03 0.52 10.19
N ALA A 48 12.57 0.23 8.98
CA ALA A 48 13.16 -0.83 8.17
C ALA A 48 14.58 -0.46 7.73
N ALA A 49 15.51 -1.42 7.80
CA ALA A 49 16.88 -1.24 7.33
C ALA A 49 17.01 -1.11 5.79
N GLY A 50 15.92 -1.32 5.05
CA GLY A 50 15.89 -1.17 3.59
C GLY A 50 16.58 -2.30 2.81
N LEU A 51 16.84 -3.46 3.42
CA LEU A 51 17.41 -4.62 2.73
C LEU A 51 16.42 -5.20 1.72
N VAL A 52 16.84 -5.28 0.45
CA VAL A 52 16.04 -5.83 -0.64
C VAL A 52 16.76 -7.05 -1.23
N GLY A 53 16.08 -8.19 -1.23
CA GLY A 53 16.62 -9.44 -1.78
C GLY A 53 15.52 -10.49 -1.95
N GLN A 54 15.87 -11.61 -2.60
CA GLN A 54 14.95 -12.74 -2.70
C GLN A 54 14.79 -13.40 -1.33
N LEU A 55 13.59 -13.31 -0.76
CA LEU A 55 13.26 -14.00 0.50
C LEU A 55 13.22 -15.52 0.33
N ARG A 56 12.97 -16.01 -0.90
CA ARG A 56 12.87 -17.43 -1.24
C ARG A 56 13.72 -17.75 -2.46
N SER A 57 14.33 -18.93 -2.47
CA SER A 57 15.12 -19.45 -3.59
C SER A 57 14.26 -19.84 -4.80
N SER A 58 12.97 -20.10 -4.60
CA SER A 58 12.03 -20.46 -5.67
C SER A 58 10.66 -19.78 -5.50
N ARG A 59 9.95 -19.63 -6.61
CA ARG A 59 8.67 -18.91 -6.70
C ARG A 59 7.49 -19.84 -6.39
N ASN A 60 7.40 -20.34 -5.16
CA ASN A 60 6.23 -21.10 -4.70
C ASN A 60 5.34 -20.23 -3.79
N THR A 61 4.05 -20.19 -4.11
CA THR A 61 3.00 -19.45 -3.39
C THR A 61 1.83 -20.40 -3.11
N THR A 62 2.08 -21.39 -2.27
CA THR A 62 1.05 -22.30 -1.74
C THR A 62 1.06 -22.22 -0.22
#